data_AF-A0A6L7LF24-F1
#
_entry.id   AF-A0A6L7LF24-F1
#
_cell.length_a   1.000
_cell.length_b   1.000
_cell.length_c   1.000
_cell.angle_alpha   90.00
_cell.angle_beta   90.00
_cell.angle_gamma   90.00
#
_symmetry.space_group_name_H-M   'P 1'
#
loop_
_entity.id
_entity.type
_entity.pdbx_description
1 polymer ?
#
loop_
_entity_poly.entity_id
_entity_poly.type
_entity_poly.pdbx_seq_one_letter_code
_entity_poly.pdbx_strand_id
1 'polypeptide(L)'
;ASFAGQVAEGVELIDLAKAEGVECTLELYPYPTGSSFPLSFLPSQDHVGGPDEIMRRLRDGRLRRRLVRELESHPRRTLHDAVFTYMKVNKDLEGMCLADVAEERGQSPGETLIDLLAEEDGQICYRGAPPHSVRVWDQISRDAMDFLARDDYMVGSDAIPIGSMPHPRAYGCFPRFLGRLRKKHPVISLEQTVQRMTDNAARRFGLRRRGLIRTGYFADIVVFDAEHVIDNATYDDPVQFPTGIPFVLVNGSVAVDNERCTGVLAGQAVP
;
A
#
# COMPACT_ATOMS: atom_id res chain seq x y z
N ALA A 1 -3.86 -11.80 6.90
CA ALA A 1 -3.52 -13.20 7.23
C ALA A 1 -4.69 -13.97 7.83
N SER A 2 -5.36 -13.43 8.85
CA SER A 2 -6.43 -14.14 9.57
C SER A 2 -7.67 -14.51 8.73
N PHE A 3 -7.91 -13.79 7.62
CA PHE A 3 -9.03 -14.03 6.69
C PHE A 3 -8.59 -14.67 5.36
N ALA A 4 -7.35 -15.19 5.28
CA ALA A 4 -6.86 -15.79 4.04
C ALA A 4 -7.70 -17.03 3.67
N GLY A 5 -8.17 -17.10 2.43
CA GLY A 5 -9.06 -18.15 1.93
C GLY A 5 -10.54 -17.94 2.22
N GLN A 6 -10.93 -16.79 2.81
CA GLN A 6 -12.32 -16.47 3.18
C GLN A 6 -12.91 -15.34 2.31
N VAL A 7 -12.65 -15.40 1.00
CA VAL A 7 -13.07 -14.37 0.03
C VAL A 7 -14.58 -14.08 0.11
N ALA A 8 -15.42 -15.12 0.14
CA ALA A 8 -16.88 -14.98 0.17
C ALA A 8 -17.38 -14.31 1.46
N GLU A 9 -16.85 -14.70 2.62
CA GLU A 9 -17.19 -14.10 3.91
C GLU A 9 -16.74 -12.63 3.97
N GLY A 10 -15.60 -12.30 3.36
CA GLY A 10 -15.06 -10.93 3.34
C GLY A 10 -15.90 -9.91 2.56
N VAL A 11 -16.78 -10.36 1.66
CA VAL A 11 -17.61 -9.48 0.80
C VAL A 11 -19.10 -9.61 1.05
N GLU A 12 -19.54 -10.47 1.96
CA GLU A 12 -20.97 -10.72 2.23
C GLU A 12 -21.74 -9.42 2.54
N LEU A 13 -21.22 -8.60 3.45
CA LEU A 13 -21.86 -7.33 3.82
C LEU A 13 -21.88 -6.31 2.67
N ILE A 14 -20.86 -6.34 1.79
CA ILE A 14 -20.82 -5.49 0.60
C ILE A 14 -21.90 -5.95 -0.38
N ASP A 15 -22.01 -7.25 -0.61
CA ASP A 15 -22.98 -7.83 -1.54
C ASP A 15 -24.41 -7.55 -1.07
N LEU A 16 -24.68 -7.66 0.24
CA LEU A 16 -25.95 -7.26 0.84
C LEU A 16 -26.24 -5.76 0.62
N ALA A 17 -25.28 -4.88 0.92
CA ALA A 17 -25.46 -3.44 0.72
C ALA A 17 -25.75 -3.09 -0.75
N LYS A 18 -25.06 -3.74 -1.70
CA LYS A 18 -25.30 -3.54 -3.13
C LYS A 18 -26.67 -4.06 -3.56
N ALA A 19 -27.13 -5.18 -2.99
CA ALA A 19 -28.48 -5.70 -3.23
C ALA A 19 -29.58 -4.73 -2.72
N GLU A 20 -29.27 -3.93 -1.70
CA GLU A 20 -30.12 -2.85 -1.19
C GLU A 20 -30.00 -1.54 -1.99
N GLY A 21 -29.18 -1.51 -3.03
CA GLY A 21 -29.01 -0.36 -3.93
C GLY A 21 -27.88 0.60 -3.54
N VAL A 22 -27.01 0.23 -2.60
CA VAL A 22 -25.83 1.02 -2.27
C VAL A 22 -24.80 0.94 -3.40
N GLU A 23 -24.40 2.11 -3.91
CA GLU A 23 -23.42 2.21 -4.99
C GLU A 23 -21.98 2.29 -4.45
N CYS A 24 -21.34 1.13 -4.30
CA CYS A 24 -19.96 1.04 -3.81
C CYS A 24 -19.04 0.28 -4.78
N THR A 25 -17.76 0.62 -4.71
CA THR A 25 -16.65 -0.06 -5.37
C THR A 25 -15.55 -0.27 -4.34
N LEU A 26 -14.66 -1.20 -4.62
CA LEU A 26 -13.57 -1.60 -3.73
C LEU A 26 -12.25 -1.47 -4.49
N GLU A 27 -11.15 -1.38 -3.75
CA GLU A 27 -9.81 -1.45 -4.33
C GLU A 27 -8.90 -2.30 -3.45
N LEU A 28 -7.81 -2.79 -4.04
CA LEU A 28 -6.83 -3.58 -3.31
C LEU A 28 -5.42 -3.47 -3.92
N TYR A 29 -4.44 -3.91 -3.12
CA TYR A 29 -3.07 -4.17 -3.55
C TYR A 29 -2.70 -5.65 -3.28
N PRO A 30 -1.80 -6.26 -4.09
CA PRO A 30 -1.53 -7.70 -4.05
C PRO A 30 -0.41 -8.10 -3.07
N TYR A 31 -0.50 -7.65 -1.81
CA TYR A 31 0.52 -7.90 -0.79
C TYR A 31 -0.07 -8.28 0.58
N PRO A 32 0.62 -9.11 1.38
CA PRO A 32 0.10 -9.59 2.65
C PRO A 32 0.15 -8.60 3.81
N THR A 33 0.80 -7.44 3.63
CA THR A 33 0.91 -6.39 4.66
C THR A 33 0.61 -5.02 4.10
N GLY A 34 0.27 -4.10 5.00
CA GLY A 34 0.10 -2.68 4.70
C GLY A 34 1.32 -1.85 5.13
N SER A 35 1.23 -0.55 4.87
CA SER A 35 2.17 0.47 5.31
C SER A 35 1.41 1.71 5.76
N SER A 36 1.90 2.40 6.78
CA SER A 36 1.25 3.57 7.36
C SER A 36 2.24 4.37 8.23
N PHE A 37 1.71 5.28 9.04
CA PHE A 37 2.44 6.09 10.02
C PHE A 37 2.20 5.53 11.43
N PRO A 38 3.23 5.35 12.28
CA PRO A 38 3.05 4.75 13.61
C PRO A 38 2.11 5.52 14.55
N LEU A 39 1.80 6.79 14.26
CA LEU A 39 0.73 7.52 14.94
C LEU A 39 -0.61 6.77 14.94
N SER A 40 -0.88 5.91 13.96
CA SER A 40 -2.11 5.09 13.92
C SER A 40 -2.21 4.04 15.03
N PHE A 41 -1.12 3.79 15.76
CA PHE A 41 -1.14 2.92 16.94
C PHE A 41 -1.69 3.63 18.17
N LEU A 42 -1.75 4.97 18.16
CA LEU A 42 -2.28 5.74 19.28
C LEU A 42 -3.82 5.66 19.31
N PRO A 43 -4.43 5.75 20.50
CA PRO A 43 -5.89 5.81 20.63
C PRO A 43 -6.47 7.04 19.92
N SER A 44 -7.64 6.89 19.29
CA SER A 44 -8.28 7.96 18.50
C SER A 44 -8.48 9.27 19.27
N GLN A 45 -8.86 9.17 20.56
CA GLN A 45 -9.02 10.31 21.47
C GLN A 45 -7.75 11.15 21.65
N ASP A 46 -6.58 10.59 21.36
CA ASP A 46 -5.30 11.27 21.50
C ASP A 46 -4.90 12.05 20.26
N HIS A 47 -5.63 11.94 19.16
CA HIS A 47 -5.38 12.73 17.94
C HIS A 47 -5.93 14.16 18.00
N VAL A 48 -6.59 14.56 19.09
CA VAL A 48 -7.14 15.90 19.27
C VAL A 48 -6.04 16.96 19.18
N GLY A 49 -6.29 18.00 18.36
CA GLY A 49 -5.35 19.11 18.15
C GLY A 49 -4.32 18.91 17.04
N GLY A 50 -4.30 17.73 16.41
CA GLY A 50 -3.40 17.44 15.29
C GLY A 50 -1.96 17.06 15.71
N PRO A 51 -1.08 16.74 14.73
CA PRO A 51 0.23 16.16 14.99
C PRO A 51 1.11 16.97 15.96
N ASP A 52 1.20 18.28 15.79
CA ASP A 52 2.03 19.15 16.61
C ASP A 52 1.63 19.11 18.09
N GLU A 53 0.31 19.10 18.37
CA GLU A 53 -0.22 19.03 19.72
C GLU A 53 -0.04 17.63 20.34
N ILE A 54 -0.07 16.58 19.52
CA ILE A 54 0.29 15.22 19.98
C ILE A 54 1.75 15.21 20.42
N MET A 55 2.68 15.71 19.58
CA MET A 55 4.11 15.73 19.89
C MET A 55 4.42 16.57 21.12
N ARG A 56 3.79 17.74 21.26
CA ARG A 56 3.90 18.58 22.45
C ARG A 56 3.47 17.83 23.72
N ARG A 57 2.34 17.12 23.69
CA ARG A 57 1.84 16.35 24.84
C ARG A 57 2.65 15.09 25.11
N LEU A 58 3.24 14.45 24.11
CA LEU A 58 4.15 13.31 24.30
C LEU A 58 5.39 13.70 25.10
N ARG A 59 5.88 14.94 24.95
CA ARG A 59 6.98 15.50 25.75
C ARG A 59 6.56 15.80 27.20
N ASP A 60 5.27 16.00 27.47
CA ASP A 60 4.70 16.10 28.81
C ASP A 60 4.47 14.67 29.38
N GLY A 61 5.43 14.19 30.18
CA GLY A 61 5.60 12.77 30.54
C GLY A 61 4.38 12.03 31.15
N ARG A 62 3.28 12.73 31.49
CA ARG A 62 2.01 12.10 31.89
C ARG A 62 1.34 11.34 30.74
N LEU A 63 1.25 11.93 29.55
CA LEU A 63 0.62 11.27 28.39
C LEU A 63 1.43 10.05 27.97
N ARG A 64 2.75 10.22 27.87
CA ARG A 64 3.72 9.15 27.59
C ARG A 64 3.48 7.91 28.44
N ARG A 65 3.48 8.05 29.78
CA ARG A 65 3.30 6.90 30.69
C ARG A 65 1.96 6.20 30.50
N ARG A 66 0.89 6.93 30.14
CA ARG A 66 -0.40 6.32 29.85
C ARG A 66 -0.36 5.53 28.55
N LEU A 67 0.16 6.13 27.48
CA LEU A 67 0.24 5.49 26.16
C LEU A 67 1.12 4.25 26.17
N VAL A 68 2.27 4.29 26.84
CA VAL A 68 3.11 3.10 27.02
C VAL A 68 2.30 1.97 27.67
N ARG A 69 1.65 2.22 28.81
CA ARG A 69 0.83 1.19 29.46
C ARG A 69 -0.28 0.66 28.57
N GLU A 70 -0.89 1.52 27.76
CA GLU A 70 -1.98 1.12 26.87
C GLU A 70 -1.49 0.23 25.73
N LEU A 71 -0.38 0.61 25.09
CA LEU A 71 0.27 -0.18 24.05
C LEU A 71 0.73 -1.56 24.55
N GLU A 72 1.26 -1.62 25.78
CA GLU A 72 1.71 -2.88 26.40
C GLU A 72 0.56 -3.76 26.90
N SER A 73 -0.55 -3.17 27.35
CA SER A 73 -1.72 -3.93 27.83
C SER A 73 -2.57 -4.50 26.70
N HIS A 74 -2.49 -3.90 25.50
CA HIS A 74 -3.21 -4.35 24.31
C HIS A 74 -2.24 -4.53 23.14
N PRO A 75 -1.27 -5.47 23.25
CA PRO A 75 -0.22 -5.61 22.26
C PRO A 75 -0.85 -6.02 20.93
N ARG A 76 -0.78 -5.11 19.96
CA ARG A 76 -1.19 -5.39 18.59
C ARG A 76 -0.02 -6.10 17.92
N ARG A 77 -0.29 -7.23 17.26
CA ARG A 77 0.73 -7.90 16.42
C ARG A 77 1.36 -6.92 15.42
N THR A 78 0.56 -5.99 14.89
CA THR A 78 1.02 -4.95 13.97
C THR A 78 2.05 -3.99 14.55
N LEU A 79 2.13 -3.83 15.88
CA LEU A 79 3.14 -3.02 16.55
C LEU A 79 4.50 -3.74 16.55
N HIS A 80 4.54 -5.00 16.97
CA HIS A 80 5.79 -5.78 17.03
C HIS A 80 6.36 -6.08 15.66
N ASP A 81 5.50 -6.27 14.64
CA ASP A 81 5.91 -6.55 13.26
C ASP A 81 6.17 -5.25 12.46
N ALA A 82 6.23 -4.08 13.10
CA ALA A 82 6.43 -2.81 12.41
C ALA A 82 7.90 -2.64 11.98
N VAL A 83 8.15 -2.63 10.67
CA VAL A 83 9.46 -2.35 10.08
C VAL A 83 9.49 -0.89 9.64
N PHE A 84 10.46 -0.12 10.13
CA PHE A 84 10.58 1.29 9.77
C PHE A 84 10.99 1.45 8.31
N THR A 85 10.27 2.30 7.57
CA THR A 85 10.54 2.55 6.15
C THR A 85 11.13 3.93 5.90
N TYR A 86 10.82 4.89 6.78
CA TYR A 86 11.32 6.25 6.77
C TYR A 86 11.51 6.75 8.20
N MET A 87 12.67 7.36 8.46
CA MET A 87 13.00 8.07 9.69
C MET A 87 13.60 9.43 9.33
N LYS A 88 13.16 10.51 9.98
CA LYS A 88 13.68 11.85 9.71
C LYS A 88 15.10 12.04 10.26
N VAL A 89 15.32 11.59 11.49
CA VAL A 89 16.55 11.79 12.28
C VAL A 89 17.37 10.50 12.34
N ASN A 90 16.80 9.42 12.85
CA ASN A 90 17.47 8.13 13.07
C ASN A 90 17.41 7.24 11.81
N LYS A 91 18.03 7.70 10.70
CA LYS A 91 17.95 7.05 9.38
C LYS A 91 18.54 5.63 9.35
N ASP A 92 19.47 5.34 10.23
CA ASP A 92 20.09 4.02 10.41
C ASP A 92 19.09 2.96 10.89
N LEU A 93 17.95 3.36 11.46
CA LEU A 93 16.90 2.45 11.88
C LEU A 93 15.95 2.03 10.72
N GLU A 94 16.07 2.64 9.53
CA GLU A 94 15.28 2.22 8.37
C GLU A 94 15.61 0.76 7.99
N GLY A 95 14.57 -0.06 7.84
CA GLY A 95 14.69 -1.51 7.62
C GLY A 95 14.69 -2.35 8.90
N MET A 96 14.89 -1.76 10.08
CA MET A 96 14.80 -2.46 11.35
C MET A 96 13.35 -2.63 11.81
N CYS A 97 13.09 -3.72 12.53
CA CYS A 97 11.81 -3.95 13.19
C CYS A 97 11.78 -3.20 14.54
N LEU A 98 10.62 -2.66 14.92
CA LEU A 98 10.43 -2.00 16.22
C LEU A 98 10.84 -2.91 17.39
N ALA A 99 10.57 -4.21 17.29
CA ALA A 99 10.96 -5.18 18.31
C ALA A 99 12.49 -5.27 18.49
N ASP A 100 13.24 -5.27 17.39
CA ASP A 100 14.71 -5.35 17.41
C ASP A 100 15.31 -4.07 17.99
N VAL A 101 14.79 -2.90 17.58
CA VAL A 101 15.21 -1.61 18.14
C VAL A 101 14.92 -1.53 19.64
N ALA A 102 13.78 -2.07 20.08
CA ALA A 102 13.43 -2.12 21.49
C ALA A 102 14.38 -3.02 22.29
N GLU A 103 14.76 -4.18 21.74
CA GLU A 103 15.75 -5.08 22.32
C GLU A 103 17.12 -4.39 22.45
N GLU A 104 17.60 -3.72 21.40
CA GLU A 104 18.87 -2.98 21.42
C GLU A 104 18.87 -1.84 22.45
N ARG A 105 17.73 -1.16 22.61
CA ARG A 105 17.57 -0.09 23.61
C ARG A 105 17.35 -0.62 25.03
N GLY A 106 17.10 -1.92 25.22
CA GLY A 106 16.72 -2.50 26.50
C GLY A 106 15.38 -1.97 27.02
N GLN A 107 14.46 -1.63 26.12
CA GLN A 107 13.16 -1.01 26.39
C GLN A 107 12.01 -1.92 25.94
N SER A 108 10.79 -1.62 26.36
CA SER A 108 9.62 -2.25 25.74
C SER A 108 9.34 -1.67 24.34
N PRO A 109 8.63 -2.39 23.45
CA PRO A 109 8.23 -1.85 22.13
C PRO A 109 7.36 -0.60 22.23
N GLY A 110 6.46 -0.52 23.20
CA GLY A 110 5.65 0.66 23.47
C GLY A 110 6.47 1.85 23.98
N GLU A 111 7.44 1.63 24.87
CA GLU A 111 8.39 2.68 25.28
C GLU A 111 9.20 3.20 24.10
N THR A 112 9.78 2.28 23.33
CA THR A 112 10.59 2.56 22.14
C THR A 112 9.79 3.33 21.10
N LEU A 113 8.53 2.93 20.81
CA LEU A 113 7.68 3.65 19.88
C LEU A 113 7.43 5.09 20.34
N ILE A 114 7.09 5.29 21.60
CA ILE A 114 6.79 6.64 22.11
C ILE A 114 8.05 7.52 22.14
N ASP A 115 9.22 6.94 22.44
CA ASP A 115 10.51 7.61 22.31
C ASP A 115 10.76 8.05 20.88
N LEU A 116 10.71 7.12 19.93
CA LEU A 116 10.95 7.40 18.52
C LEU A 116 9.96 8.45 17.99
N LEU A 117 8.67 8.37 18.34
CA LEU A 117 7.70 9.40 17.94
C LEU A 117 8.10 10.79 18.44
N ALA A 118 8.62 10.91 19.66
CA ALA A 118 9.07 12.19 20.20
C ALA A 118 10.40 12.67 19.58
N GLU A 119 11.35 11.76 19.35
CA GLU A 119 12.66 12.00 18.71
C GLU A 119 12.49 12.47 17.24
N GLU A 120 11.55 11.86 16.53
CA GLU A 120 11.29 12.07 15.10
C GLU A 120 10.22 13.14 14.82
N ASP A 121 9.66 13.75 15.87
CA ASP A 121 8.53 14.70 15.76
C ASP A 121 7.33 14.09 15.00
N GLY A 122 7.09 12.79 15.21
CA GLY A 122 6.04 12.01 14.55
C GLY A 122 6.31 11.67 13.08
N GLN A 123 7.45 12.06 12.51
CA GLN A 123 7.76 11.89 11.09
C GLN A 123 8.39 10.52 10.81
N ILE A 124 7.61 9.46 11.01
CA ILE A 124 8.00 8.07 10.81
C ILE A 124 7.01 7.39 9.87
N CYS A 125 7.51 6.55 8.96
CA CYS A 125 6.69 5.58 8.23
C CYS A 125 7.09 4.15 8.57
N TYR A 126 6.14 3.23 8.51
CA TYR A 126 6.40 1.81 8.71
C TYR A 126 5.64 0.95 7.71
N ARG A 127 6.07 -0.30 7.57
CA ARG A 127 5.33 -1.39 6.94
C ARG A 127 5.22 -2.57 7.89
N GLY A 128 4.24 -3.43 7.69
CA GLY A 128 4.22 -4.73 8.38
C GLY A 128 5.29 -5.67 7.83
N ALA A 129 5.93 -6.44 8.72
CA ALA A 129 6.70 -7.62 8.36
C ALA A 129 5.77 -8.68 7.76
N PRO A 130 6.13 -9.31 6.64
CA PRO A 130 5.25 -10.26 5.99
C PRO A 130 5.14 -11.55 6.81
N PRO A 131 4.05 -12.33 6.67
CA PRO A 131 3.86 -13.56 7.46
C PRO A 131 5.03 -14.55 7.32
N HIS A 132 5.34 -15.36 8.33
CA HIS A 132 6.40 -16.36 8.17
C HIS A 132 6.05 -17.47 7.17
N SER A 133 4.75 -17.83 7.07
CA SER A 133 4.30 -18.92 6.20
C SER A 133 4.08 -18.45 4.77
N VAL A 134 4.93 -18.92 3.85
CA VAL A 134 4.80 -18.65 2.41
C VAL A 134 3.48 -19.21 1.82
N ARG A 135 2.89 -20.23 2.44
CA ARG A 135 1.55 -20.73 2.05
C ARG A 135 0.48 -19.68 2.28
N VAL A 136 0.58 -18.91 3.37
CA VAL A 136 -0.34 -17.79 3.64
C VAL A 136 -0.16 -16.69 2.60
N TRP A 137 1.07 -16.44 2.11
CA TRP A 137 1.31 -15.44 1.07
C TRP A 137 0.66 -15.84 -0.25
N ASP A 138 0.79 -17.11 -0.62
CA ASP A 138 0.17 -17.63 -1.83
C ASP A 138 -1.36 -17.56 -1.76
N GLN A 139 -1.93 -17.94 -0.60
CA GLN A 139 -3.37 -17.84 -0.39
C GLN A 139 -3.85 -16.39 -0.51
N ILE A 140 -3.20 -15.43 0.16
CA ILE A 140 -3.54 -14.01 0.03
C ILE A 140 -3.40 -13.52 -1.42
N SER A 141 -2.40 -14.01 -2.16
CA SER A 141 -2.21 -13.65 -3.56
C SER A 141 -3.32 -14.21 -4.46
N ARG A 142 -3.81 -15.42 -4.17
CA ARG A 142 -4.99 -16.00 -4.82
C ARG A 142 -6.25 -15.20 -4.48
N ASP A 143 -6.48 -14.94 -3.19
CA ASP A 143 -7.63 -14.15 -2.73
C ASP A 143 -7.66 -12.77 -3.41
N ALA A 144 -6.50 -12.11 -3.56
CA ALA A 144 -6.41 -10.83 -4.27
C ALA A 144 -6.83 -10.94 -5.75
N MET A 145 -6.53 -12.05 -6.42
CA MET A 145 -6.99 -12.29 -7.79
C MET A 145 -8.49 -12.60 -7.85
N ASP A 146 -9.01 -13.34 -6.87
CA ASP A 146 -10.45 -13.66 -6.75
C ASP A 146 -11.27 -12.38 -6.47
N PHE A 147 -10.77 -11.50 -5.59
CA PHE A 147 -11.36 -10.17 -5.38
C PHE A 147 -11.30 -9.33 -6.66
N LEU A 148 -10.15 -9.27 -7.33
CA LEU A 148 -9.99 -8.48 -8.57
C LEU A 148 -10.89 -8.99 -9.72
N ALA A 149 -11.23 -10.28 -9.74
CA ALA A 149 -12.15 -10.86 -10.72
C ALA A 149 -13.56 -10.24 -10.66
N ARG A 150 -14.01 -9.82 -9.47
CA ARG A 150 -15.28 -9.12 -9.28
C ARG A 150 -15.28 -7.78 -10.03
N ASP A 151 -16.44 -7.38 -10.55
CA ASP A 151 -16.58 -6.18 -11.39
C ASP A 151 -16.52 -4.85 -10.62
N ASP A 152 -16.70 -4.92 -9.31
CA ASP A 152 -16.69 -3.80 -8.38
C ASP A 152 -15.33 -3.52 -7.75
N TYR A 153 -14.31 -4.32 -8.07
CA TYR A 153 -12.94 -4.08 -7.63
C TYR A 153 -12.14 -3.24 -8.63
N MET A 154 -11.16 -2.54 -8.08
CA MET A 154 -10.14 -1.75 -8.76
C MET A 154 -8.77 -2.04 -8.15
N VAL A 155 -7.71 -1.53 -8.78
CA VAL A 155 -6.35 -1.62 -8.24
C VAL A 155 -5.94 -0.27 -7.67
N GLY A 156 -5.59 -0.28 -6.38
CA GLY A 156 -5.03 0.86 -5.68
C GLY A 156 -3.72 0.46 -5.03
N SER A 157 -2.61 1.12 -5.37
CA SER A 157 -1.31 0.72 -4.84
C SER A 157 -1.15 1.00 -3.35
N ASP A 158 -1.87 2.00 -2.81
CA ASP A 158 -1.72 2.48 -1.43
C ASP A 158 -0.24 2.84 -1.12
N ALA A 159 0.48 3.35 -2.12
CA ALA A 159 1.91 3.58 -2.02
C ALA A 159 2.26 4.73 -1.06
N ILE A 160 3.22 4.50 -0.17
CA ILE A 160 3.95 5.55 0.58
C ILE A 160 5.42 5.48 0.11
N PRO A 161 5.78 6.16 -0.98
CA PRO A 161 7.11 6.04 -1.61
C PRO A 161 8.14 6.95 -0.92
N ILE A 162 8.22 6.88 0.41
CA ILE A 162 9.10 7.71 1.24
C ILE A 162 10.07 6.81 2.02
N GLY A 163 11.32 7.26 2.12
CA GLY A 163 12.42 6.56 2.80
C GLY A 163 13.13 5.55 1.92
N SER A 164 14.13 4.86 2.48
CA SER A 164 14.97 3.92 1.73
C SER A 164 14.34 2.54 1.60
N MET A 165 13.43 2.17 2.51
CA MET A 165 12.83 0.84 2.60
C MET A 165 11.30 0.86 2.46
N PRO A 166 10.71 1.53 1.45
CA PRO A 166 9.26 1.60 1.32
C PRO A 166 8.63 0.22 1.14
N HIS A 167 7.32 0.12 1.29
CA HIS A 167 6.62 -1.11 0.96
C HIS A 167 6.70 -1.40 -0.56
N PRO A 168 7.01 -2.64 -1.02
CA PRO A 168 7.23 -2.96 -2.45
C PRO A 168 6.06 -2.63 -3.38
N ARG A 169 4.83 -2.54 -2.82
CA ARG A 169 3.64 -2.04 -3.54
C ARG A 169 3.84 -0.66 -4.20
N ALA A 170 4.77 0.16 -3.70
CA ALA A 170 5.09 1.44 -4.30
C ALA A 170 5.63 1.33 -5.74
N TYR A 171 6.36 0.25 -6.05
CA TYR A 171 6.99 0.04 -7.35
C TYR A 171 6.43 -1.17 -8.11
N GLY A 172 5.76 -2.10 -7.42
CA GLY A 172 5.35 -3.39 -8.00
C GLY A 172 3.85 -3.63 -8.14
N CYS A 173 2.95 -2.79 -7.60
CA CYS A 173 1.53 -3.14 -7.48
C CYS A 173 0.85 -3.58 -8.80
N PHE A 174 0.85 -2.73 -9.82
CA PHE A 174 0.17 -3.02 -11.08
C PHE A 174 0.86 -4.14 -11.90
N PRO A 175 2.21 -4.14 -12.07
CA PRO A 175 2.91 -5.21 -12.78
C PRO A 175 2.77 -6.58 -12.11
N ARG A 176 2.66 -6.62 -10.78
CA ARG A 176 2.43 -7.86 -10.02
C ARG A 176 1.11 -8.52 -10.38
N PHE A 177 0.04 -7.73 -10.54
CA PHE A 177 -1.25 -8.23 -11.03
C PHE A 177 -1.17 -8.69 -12.49
N LEU A 178 -0.66 -7.84 -13.39
CA LEU A 178 -0.60 -8.12 -14.85
C LEU A 178 0.26 -9.35 -15.19
N GLY A 179 1.37 -9.52 -14.49
CA GLY A 179 2.37 -10.55 -14.72
C GLY A 179 2.24 -11.71 -13.73
N ARG A 180 2.96 -11.60 -12.61
CA ARG A 180 3.18 -12.68 -11.63
C ARG A 180 1.88 -13.37 -11.22
N LEU A 181 0.89 -12.62 -10.78
CA LEU A 181 -0.31 -13.18 -10.17
C LEU A 181 -1.31 -13.70 -11.20
N ARG A 182 -1.55 -12.97 -12.30
CA ARG A 182 -2.40 -13.47 -13.40
C ARG A 182 -1.90 -14.80 -13.96
N LYS A 183 -0.59 -14.94 -14.16
CA LYS A 183 0.01 -16.20 -14.64
C LYS A 183 -0.10 -17.33 -13.63
N LYS A 184 0.12 -17.03 -12.35
CA LYS A 184 0.08 -18.02 -11.27
C LYS A 184 -1.34 -18.47 -10.92
N HIS A 185 -2.30 -17.55 -10.95
CA HIS A 185 -3.69 -17.73 -10.55
C HIS A 185 -4.62 -17.18 -11.65
N PRO A 186 -4.87 -17.95 -12.73
CA PRO A 186 -5.57 -17.48 -13.92
C PRO A 186 -7.09 -17.48 -13.76
N VAL A 187 -7.60 -16.66 -12.84
CA VAL A 187 -9.05 -16.53 -12.54
C VAL A 187 -9.73 -15.35 -13.27
N ILE A 188 -8.94 -14.46 -13.86
CA ILE A 188 -9.38 -13.26 -14.58
C ILE A 188 -8.55 -13.09 -15.86
N SER A 189 -9.17 -12.61 -16.95
CA SER A 189 -8.47 -12.38 -18.22
C SER A 189 -7.53 -11.16 -18.15
N LEU A 190 -6.63 -11.03 -19.13
CA LEU A 190 -5.75 -9.83 -19.22
C LEU A 190 -6.58 -8.56 -19.44
N GLU A 191 -7.56 -8.63 -20.33
CA GLU A 191 -8.45 -7.51 -20.68
C GLU A 191 -9.27 -7.06 -19.47
N GLN A 192 -9.81 -8.01 -18.70
CA GLN A 192 -10.51 -7.72 -17.47
C GLN A 192 -9.55 -7.11 -16.43
N THR A 193 -8.34 -7.66 -16.28
CA THR A 193 -7.31 -7.08 -15.38
C THR A 193 -7.00 -5.63 -15.74
N VAL A 194 -6.81 -5.33 -17.04
CA VAL A 194 -6.61 -3.98 -17.55
C VAL A 194 -7.83 -3.09 -17.26
N GLN A 195 -9.06 -3.60 -17.46
CA GLN A 195 -10.29 -2.86 -17.18
C GLN A 195 -10.39 -2.43 -15.70
N ARG A 196 -9.98 -3.30 -14.76
CA ARG A 196 -9.97 -3.00 -13.31
C ARG A 196 -9.01 -1.86 -12.94
N MET A 197 -7.95 -1.68 -13.74
CA MET A 197 -6.92 -0.65 -13.54
C MET A 197 -7.17 0.64 -14.33
N THR A 198 -8.16 0.66 -15.24
CA THR A 198 -8.37 1.75 -16.20
C THR A 198 -9.82 2.25 -16.17
N ASP A 199 -10.70 1.64 -16.93
CA ASP A 199 -12.09 2.03 -17.14
C ASP A 199 -12.91 2.03 -15.83
N ASN A 200 -12.75 1.03 -14.97
CA ASN A 200 -13.45 1.00 -13.67
C ASN A 200 -13.09 2.22 -12.81
N ALA A 201 -11.79 2.53 -12.69
CA ALA A 201 -11.32 3.69 -11.95
C ALA A 201 -11.80 5.00 -12.58
N ALA A 202 -11.71 5.12 -13.91
CA ALA A 202 -12.18 6.30 -14.62
C ALA A 202 -13.68 6.54 -14.42
N ARG A 203 -14.50 5.48 -14.44
CA ARG A 203 -15.94 5.56 -14.16
C ARG A 203 -16.21 5.95 -12.71
N ARG A 204 -15.57 5.29 -11.73
CA ARG A 204 -15.79 5.57 -10.31
C ARG A 204 -15.45 7.00 -9.91
N PHE A 205 -14.33 7.52 -10.41
CA PHE A 205 -13.85 8.86 -10.08
C PHE A 205 -14.31 9.95 -11.07
N GLY A 206 -15.17 9.62 -12.04
CA GLY A 206 -15.71 10.61 -12.98
C GLY A 206 -14.68 11.19 -13.95
N LEU A 207 -13.58 10.47 -14.23
CA LEU A 207 -12.49 10.91 -15.09
C LEU A 207 -12.92 10.88 -16.57
N ARG A 208 -13.61 11.94 -17.00
CA ARG A 208 -14.16 12.04 -18.35
C ARG A 208 -13.07 11.92 -19.41
N ARG A 209 -13.33 11.05 -20.40
CA ARG A 209 -12.44 10.80 -21.56
C ARG A 209 -11.06 10.21 -21.20
N ARG A 210 -10.97 9.48 -20.07
CA ARG A 210 -9.80 8.67 -19.67
C ARG A 210 -10.22 7.22 -19.42
N GLY A 211 -9.24 6.33 -19.25
CA GLY A 211 -9.46 4.91 -18.91
C GLY A 211 -9.87 3.99 -20.07
N LEU A 212 -10.01 4.51 -21.29
CA LEU A 212 -10.34 3.73 -22.50
C LEU A 212 -9.51 4.21 -23.69
N ILE A 213 -9.11 3.27 -24.56
CA ILE A 213 -8.48 3.58 -25.85
C ILE A 213 -9.59 3.85 -26.89
N ARG A 214 -9.90 5.14 -27.10
CA ARG A 214 -10.96 5.57 -28.01
C ARG A 214 -10.64 6.93 -28.65
N THR A 215 -11.04 7.14 -29.90
CA THR A 215 -10.93 8.45 -30.56
C THR A 215 -11.59 9.54 -29.72
N GLY A 216 -10.87 10.65 -29.50
CA GLY A 216 -11.32 11.78 -28.68
C GLY A 216 -11.03 11.65 -27.18
N TYR A 217 -10.43 10.55 -26.72
CA TYR A 217 -9.93 10.39 -25.35
C TYR A 217 -8.50 10.94 -25.21
N PHE A 218 -8.08 11.21 -23.97
CA PHE A 218 -6.69 11.56 -23.68
C PHE A 218 -5.78 10.38 -24.03
N ALA A 219 -4.60 10.67 -24.57
CA ALA A 219 -3.59 9.67 -24.88
C ALA A 219 -2.78 9.28 -23.64
N ASP A 220 -3.47 8.73 -22.64
CA ASP A 220 -2.85 8.03 -21.50
C ASP A 220 -2.73 6.55 -21.87
N ILE A 221 -1.54 6.13 -22.27
CA ILE A 221 -1.33 4.83 -22.90
C ILE A 221 -0.13 4.15 -22.25
N VAL A 222 -0.30 2.88 -21.88
CA VAL A 222 0.79 2.02 -21.43
C VAL A 222 1.01 0.95 -22.50
N VAL A 223 2.25 0.81 -22.97
CA VAL A 223 2.69 -0.30 -23.81
C VAL A 223 3.48 -1.24 -22.92
N PHE A 224 3.05 -2.50 -22.84
CA PHE A 224 3.69 -3.52 -22.03
C PHE A 224 3.72 -4.87 -22.76
N ASP A 225 4.70 -5.69 -22.42
CA ASP A 225 4.81 -7.07 -22.86
C ASP A 225 3.98 -7.97 -21.93
N ALA A 226 2.84 -8.47 -22.40
CA ALA A 226 1.95 -9.30 -21.60
C ALA A 226 2.58 -10.63 -21.13
N GLU A 227 3.59 -11.13 -21.85
CA GLU A 227 4.31 -12.36 -21.56
C GLU A 227 5.51 -12.15 -20.64
N HIS A 228 6.07 -10.93 -20.56
CA HIS A 228 7.28 -10.66 -19.77
C HIS A 228 7.10 -9.63 -18.65
N VAL A 229 5.97 -8.93 -18.57
CA VAL A 229 5.71 -7.96 -17.49
C VAL A 229 5.85 -8.60 -16.10
N ILE A 230 6.62 -7.96 -15.21
CA ILE A 230 6.93 -8.48 -13.87
C ILE A 230 7.24 -7.35 -12.88
N ASP A 231 6.80 -7.53 -11.63
CA ASP A 231 7.23 -6.72 -10.48
C ASP A 231 8.59 -7.22 -9.96
N ASN A 232 9.57 -6.32 -9.90
CA ASN A 232 10.90 -6.63 -9.37
C ASN A 232 11.04 -6.29 -7.87
N ALA A 233 10.24 -5.36 -7.36
CA ALA A 233 10.29 -4.91 -5.97
C ALA A 233 9.93 -6.02 -4.98
N THR A 234 10.82 -6.25 -4.01
CA THR A 234 10.64 -7.19 -2.89
C THR A 234 10.67 -6.46 -1.54
N TYR A 235 10.47 -7.18 -0.43
CA TYR A 235 10.48 -6.54 0.89
C TYR A 235 11.89 -6.11 1.34
N ASP A 236 12.91 -6.80 0.84
CA ASP A 236 14.33 -6.60 1.10
C ASP A 236 15.03 -5.73 0.03
N ASP A 237 14.46 -5.62 -1.16
CA ASP A 237 14.88 -4.67 -2.20
C ASP A 237 13.65 -3.98 -2.83
N PRO A 238 13.05 -2.99 -2.13
CA PRO A 238 11.74 -2.47 -2.49
C PRO A 238 11.74 -1.38 -3.58
N VAL A 239 12.90 -0.79 -3.89
CA VAL A 239 13.03 0.33 -4.84
C VAL A 239 13.49 -0.20 -6.21
N GLN A 240 12.73 -1.13 -6.75
CA GLN A 240 13.02 -1.77 -8.04
C GLN A 240 11.91 -1.52 -9.05
N PHE A 241 12.25 -0.86 -10.16
CA PHE A 241 11.32 -0.63 -11.26
C PHE A 241 10.89 -1.94 -11.93
N PRO A 242 9.65 -2.04 -12.42
CA PRO A 242 9.19 -3.24 -13.11
C PRO A 242 9.85 -3.39 -14.48
N THR A 243 9.83 -4.62 -15.00
CA THR A 243 10.28 -4.96 -16.36
C THR A 243 9.08 -5.28 -17.24
N GLY A 244 9.21 -5.11 -18.55
CA GLY A 244 8.21 -5.37 -19.57
C GLY A 244 7.27 -4.20 -19.83
N ILE A 245 7.65 -2.96 -19.49
CA ILE A 245 6.83 -1.75 -19.71
C ILE A 245 7.66 -0.69 -20.44
N PRO A 246 7.91 -0.88 -21.76
CA PRO A 246 8.81 -0.01 -22.51
C PRO A 246 8.30 1.43 -22.65
N PHE A 247 6.98 1.65 -22.76
CA PHE A 247 6.45 3.00 -22.97
C PHE A 247 5.25 3.31 -22.08
N VAL A 248 5.26 4.54 -21.55
CA VAL A 248 4.12 5.17 -20.89
C VAL A 248 3.95 6.56 -21.46
N LEU A 249 2.75 6.84 -21.96
CA LEU A 249 2.34 8.14 -22.46
C LEU A 249 1.34 8.74 -21.48
N VAL A 250 1.52 10.03 -21.16
CA VAL A 250 0.58 10.81 -20.36
C VAL A 250 0.17 12.01 -21.20
N ASN A 251 -1.14 12.15 -21.46
CA ASN A 251 -1.67 13.18 -22.36
C ASN A 251 -0.93 13.25 -23.73
N GLY A 252 -0.50 12.10 -24.25
CA GLY A 252 0.22 11.97 -25.52
C GLY A 252 1.72 12.24 -25.48
N SER A 253 2.28 12.63 -24.33
CA SER A 253 3.72 12.84 -24.17
C SER A 253 4.38 11.62 -23.54
N VAL A 254 5.55 11.23 -24.04
CA VAL A 254 6.30 10.05 -23.56
C VAL A 254 6.92 10.34 -22.19
N ALA A 255 6.34 9.76 -21.15
CA ALA A 255 6.80 9.86 -19.76
C ALA A 255 7.78 8.73 -19.38
N VAL A 256 7.65 7.57 -20.04
CA VAL A 256 8.61 6.45 -19.97
C VAL A 256 8.98 6.04 -21.38
N ASP A 257 10.28 5.95 -21.66
CA ASP A 257 10.87 5.53 -22.93
C ASP A 257 11.91 4.44 -22.67
N ASN A 258 11.71 3.26 -23.29
CA ASN A 258 12.54 2.07 -23.10
C ASN A 258 12.78 1.77 -21.61
N GLU A 259 11.69 1.71 -20.83
CA GLU A 259 11.67 1.42 -19.38
C GLU A 259 12.37 2.48 -18.51
N ARG A 260 12.68 3.66 -19.05
CA ARG A 260 13.29 4.76 -18.31
C ARG A 260 12.37 5.97 -18.26
N CYS A 261 12.19 6.51 -17.06
CA CYS A 261 11.47 7.77 -16.88
C CYS A 261 12.20 8.90 -17.63
N THR A 262 11.47 9.65 -18.45
CA THR A 262 12.02 10.75 -19.27
C THR A 262 12.12 12.07 -18.50
N GLY A 263 11.46 12.17 -17.34
CA GLY A 263 11.31 13.41 -16.58
C GLY A 263 10.21 14.34 -17.12
N VAL A 264 9.50 13.94 -18.18
CA VAL A 264 8.37 14.71 -18.72
C VAL A 264 7.19 14.66 -17.77
N LEU A 265 6.77 15.83 -17.28
CA LEU A 265 5.63 16.01 -16.38
C LEU A 265 4.40 16.51 -17.15
N ALA A 266 3.84 15.66 -18.02
CA ALA A 266 2.68 16.00 -18.84
C ALA A 266 1.33 15.84 -18.11
N GLY A 267 1.34 15.65 -16.80
CA GLY A 267 0.13 15.48 -15.99
C GLY A 267 -0.75 16.74 -15.97
N GLN A 268 -2.05 16.54 -15.76
CA GLN A 268 -3.03 17.62 -15.60
C GLN A 268 -3.88 17.32 -14.37
N ALA A 269 -4.30 18.38 -13.67
CA ALA A 269 -5.36 18.25 -12.68
C ALA A 269 -6.62 17.71 -13.37
N VAL A 270 -7.22 16.66 -12.80
CA VAL A 270 -8.48 16.09 -13.28
C VAL A 270 -9.63 16.63 -12.44
N PRO A 271 -10.82 16.88 -13.03
CA PRO A 271 -11.99 17.39 -12.32
C PRO A 271 -12.53 16.42 -11.26
#